data_AF-A0A945AD34-F1
#
_entry.id   AF-A0A945AD34-F1
#
_cell.length_a   1.000
_cell.length_b   1.000
_cell.length_c   1.000
_cell.angle_alpha   90.00
_cell.angle_beta   90.00
_cell.angle_gamma   90.00
#
_symmetry.space_group_name_H-M   'P 1'
#
loop_
_entity.id
_entity.type
_entity.pdbx_description
1 polymer ?
#
loop_
_entity_poly.entity_id
_entity_poly.type
_entity_poly.pdbx_seq_one_letter_code
_entity_poly.pdbx_strand_id
1 'polypeptide(L)'
;MIEIVEQAEAIGLSEEQLLKASLLLQDAVANGQLMGAVMQVARHGKALSVVSVGRREIDNADVLVAQDTVFLIASITKPIVCAAVMKLIEDGRLCLNDKAADYLPAFGNRQKERITLHHLLTHTSGLPDMLPDNQALRQAHQPLSVFVEKMNALDVLFELGTKISYQSCGIAILSAIVERVEGCSMPEILRTHFFDPLRMTDSSLGKLDRCAGRISEIMIPGGSDGGTAGTDWDWNSEFWHGFAAPWGGMFTTAEDLTTLCQMFLNGGRWNNVRVLGEATVATMTRDQTCEMPNLPDGEKLR
;
A
#
# COMPACT_ATOMS: atom_id res chain seq x y z
N MET A 1 9.23 0.66 -19.54
CA MET A 1 8.89 -0.73 -19.18
C MET A 1 10.19 -1.42 -18.81
N ILE A 2 10.13 -2.36 -17.87
CA ILE A 2 11.29 -3.14 -17.46
C ILE A 2 11.74 -4.03 -18.63
N GLU A 3 13.05 -4.25 -18.79
CA GLU A 3 13.55 -5.21 -19.76
C GLU A 3 13.19 -6.63 -19.28
N ILE A 4 12.45 -7.37 -20.11
CA ILE A 4 12.13 -8.78 -19.84
C ILE A 4 13.22 -9.66 -20.46
N VAL A 5 13.78 -10.56 -19.67
CA VAL A 5 14.71 -11.60 -20.12
C VAL A 5 14.04 -12.97 -20.07
N GLU A 6 14.40 -13.85 -21.01
CA GLU A 6 13.81 -15.19 -21.09
C GLU A 6 14.49 -16.20 -20.16
N GLN A 7 15.78 -16.03 -19.90
CA GLN A 7 16.60 -16.96 -19.10
C GLN A 7 16.96 -16.36 -17.75
N ALA A 8 16.76 -17.10 -16.68
CA ALA A 8 17.03 -16.63 -15.32
C ALA A 8 18.54 -16.44 -15.08
N GLU A 9 19.36 -17.29 -15.65
CA GLU A 9 20.81 -17.27 -15.55
C GLU A 9 21.40 -15.98 -16.14
N ALA A 10 20.73 -15.38 -17.14
CA ALA A 10 21.15 -14.11 -17.75
C ALA A 10 21.15 -12.95 -16.74
N ILE A 11 20.38 -13.07 -15.66
CA ILE A 11 20.34 -12.11 -14.55
C ILE A 11 20.86 -12.73 -13.24
N GLY A 12 21.55 -13.88 -13.33
CA GLY A 12 22.20 -14.57 -12.23
C GLY A 12 21.26 -15.31 -11.27
N LEU A 13 20.03 -15.60 -11.70
CA LEU A 13 19.07 -16.39 -10.93
C LEU A 13 19.10 -17.86 -11.36
N SER A 14 18.66 -18.75 -10.47
CA SER A 14 18.60 -20.20 -10.74
C SER A 14 17.25 -20.57 -11.34
N GLU A 15 17.23 -21.13 -12.56
CA GLU A 15 16.01 -21.70 -13.15
C GLU A 15 15.37 -22.76 -12.26
N GLU A 16 16.17 -23.66 -11.67
CA GLU A 16 15.67 -24.72 -10.79
C GLU A 16 14.89 -24.17 -9.59
N GLN A 17 15.39 -23.10 -8.95
CA GLN A 17 14.73 -22.50 -7.79
C GLN A 17 13.46 -21.73 -8.19
N LEU A 18 13.46 -21.07 -9.35
CA LEU A 18 12.28 -20.39 -9.87
C LEU A 18 11.18 -21.37 -10.29
N LEU A 19 11.56 -22.54 -10.84
CA LEU A 19 10.63 -23.62 -11.11
C LEU A 19 10.00 -24.13 -9.81
N LYS A 20 10.80 -24.34 -8.75
CA LYS A 20 10.27 -24.70 -7.43
C LYS A 20 9.28 -23.66 -6.89
N ALA A 21 9.62 -22.38 -6.97
CA ALA A 21 8.71 -21.31 -6.55
C ALA A 21 7.40 -21.30 -7.36
N SER A 22 7.49 -21.53 -8.67
CA SER A 22 6.33 -21.61 -9.56
C SER A 22 5.43 -22.81 -9.22
N LEU A 23 6.03 -23.97 -8.95
CA LEU A 23 5.31 -25.18 -8.54
C LEU A 23 4.61 -24.99 -7.19
N LEU A 24 5.23 -24.29 -6.23
CA LEU A 24 4.58 -23.97 -4.94
C LEU A 24 3.29 -23.16 -5.13
N LEU A 25 3.28 -22.21 -6.07
CA LEU A 25 2.06 -21.45 -6.40
C LEU A 25 1.01 -22.32 -7.08
N GLN A 26 1.42 -23.20 -7.99
CA GLN A 26 0.53 -24.16 -8.65
C GLN A 26 -0.10 -25.11 -7.63
N ASP A 27 0.70 -25.66 -6.70
CA ASP A 27 0.24 -26.54 -5.64
C ASP A 27 -0.72 -25.83 -4.68
N ALA A 28 -0.45 -24.57 -4.34
CA ALA A 28 -1.35 -23.77 -3.51
C ALA A 28 -2.71 -23.55 -4.17
N VAL A 29 -2.74 -23.33 -5.49
CA VAL A 29 -3.99 -23.25 -6.26
C VAL A 29 -4.67 -24.62 -6.33
N ALA A 30 -3.94 -25.68 -6.65
CA ALA A 30 -4.48 -27.04 -6.79
C ALA A 30 -5.10 -27.56 -5.48
N ASN A 31 -4.54 -27.16 -4.33
CA ASN A 31 -5.05 -27.51 -3.01
C ASN A 31 -6.12 -26.53 -2.47
N GLY A 32 -6.57 -25.56 -3.28
CA GLY A 32 -7.61 -24.60 -2.89
C GLY A 32 -7.17 -23.58 -1.83
N GLN A 33 -5.86 -23.41 -1.61
CA GLN A 33 -5.32 -22.40 -0.68
C GLN A 33 -5.34 -21.00 -1.31
N LEU A 34 -5.19 -20.92 -2.63
CA LEU A 34 -5.28 -19.69 -3.42
C LEU A 34 -6.27 -19.88 -4.57
N MET A 35 -7.02 -18.84 -4.91
CA MET A 35 -7.85 -18.83 -6.13
C MET A 35 -6.97 -18.71 -7.39
N GLY A 36 -5.97 -17.83 -7.31
CA GLY A 36 -4.99 -17.58 -8.34
C GLY A 36 -3.87 -16.69 -7.82
N ALA A 37 -2.75 -16.64 -8.52
CA ALA A 37 -1.59 -15.86 -8.13
C ALA A 37 -0.77 -15.43 -9.34
N VAL A 38 -0.04 -14.32 -9.16
CA VAL A 38 1.03 -13.87 -10.06
C VAL A 38 2.34 -13.76 -9.30
N MET A 39 3.45 -14.04 -9.97
CA MET A 39 4.80 -13.80 -9.47
C MET A 39 5.67 -13.20 -10.56
N GLN A 40 6.37 -12.12 -10.23
CA GLN A 40 7.43 -11.57 -11.06
C GLN A 40 8.71 -11.44 -10.23
N VAL A 41 9.84 -11.81 -10.82
CA VAL A 41 11.15 -11.69 -10.17
C VAL A 41 12.03 -10.80 -11.04
N ALA A 42 12.68 -9.83 -10.39
CA ALA A 42 13.56 -8.87 -11.04
C ALA A 42 14.90 -8.77 -10.34
N ARG A 43 15.97 -8.60 -11.12
CA ARG A 43 17.33 -8.43 -10.63
C ARG A 43 18.14 -7.54 -11.57
N HIS A 44 18.91 -6.62 -11.00
CA HIS A 44 19.77 -5.68 -11.74
C HIS A 44 19.03 -4.91 -12.86
N GLY A 45 17.80 -4.44 -12.58
CA GLY A 45 17.00 -3.65 -13.53
C GLY A 45 16.33 -4.44 -14.65
N LYS A 46 16.46 -5.77 -14.67
CA LYS A 46 15.79 -6.68 -15.61
C LYS A 46 14.83 -7.60 -14.86
N ALA A 47 13.79 -8.06 -15.52
CA ALA A 47 12.79 -8.96 -14.94
C ALA A 47 12.57 -10.21 -15.79
N LEU A 48 12.08 -11.26 -15.15
CA LEU A 48 11.51 -12.40 -15.84
C LEU A 48 10.05 -12.13 -16.19
N SER A 49 9.54 -12.89 -17.17
CA SER A 49 8.11 -12.93 -17.46
C SER A 49 7.31 -13.32 -16.23
N VAL A 50 6.09 -12.81 -16.14
CA VAL A 50 5.19 -13.12 -15.02
C VAL A 50 4.78 -14.59 -15.08
N VAL A 51 4.93 -15.29 -13.95
CA VAL A 51 4.30 -16.58 -13.72
C VAL A 51 2.89 -16.33 -13.23
N SER A 52 1.90 -16.85 -13.95
CA SER A 52 0.48 -16.72 -13.60
C SER A 52 -0.12 -18.10 -13.39
N VAL A 53 -0.89 -18.28 -12.32
CA VAL A 53 -1.54 -19.55 -11.98
C VAL A 53 -2.96 -19.33 -11.47
N GLY A 54 -3.84 -20.30 -11.72
CA GLY A 54 -5.21 -20.30 -11.24
C GLY A 54 -6.13 -19.32 -11.95
N ARG A 55 -7.28 -19.08 -11.33
CA ARG A 55 -8.36 -18.25 -11.85
C ARG A 55 -8.42 -16.91 -11.13
N ARG A 56 -9.00 -15.91 -11.79
CA ARG A 56 -9.19 -14.58 -11.21
C ARG A 56 -10.65 -14.26 -10.89
N GLU A 57 -11.58 -15.17 -11.18
CA GLU A 57 -13.00 -15.07 -10.80
C GLU A 57 -13.40 -16.24 -9.89
N ILE A 58 -14.28 -15.96 -8.92
CA ILE A 58 -14.78 -16.88 -7.90
C ILE A 58 -15.68 -17.95 -8.51
N ASP A 59 -16.58 -17.55 -9.41
CA ASP A 59 -17.61 -18.43 -9.96
C ASP A 59 -17.28 -18.94 -11.38
N ASN A 60 -16.21 -18.42 -11.99
CA ASN A 60 -15.81 -18.78 -13.34
C ASN A 60 -14.38 -19.32 -13.39
N ALA A 61 -14.24 -20.64 -13.49
CA ALA A 61 -12.94 -21.30 -13.52
C ALA A 61 -12.16 -21.06 -14.82
N ASP A 62 -12.82 -20.64 -15.90
CA ASP A 62 -12.19 -20.44 -17.20
C ASP A 62 -11.54 -19.05 -17.34
N VAL A 63 -11.83 -18.13 -16.41
CA VAL A 63 -11.22 -16.80 -16.40
C VAL A 63 -9.94 -16.85 -15.59
N LEU A 64 -8.83 -17.10 -16.30
CA LEU A 64 -7.52 -17.32 -15.71
C LEU A 64 -6.84 -16.02 -15.27
N VAL A 65 -5.95 -16.15 -14.29
CA VAL A 65 -4.96 -15.11 -14.01
C VAL A 65 -4.03 -14.98 -15.22
N ALA A 66 -3.77 -13.74 -15.64
CA ALA A 66 -2.85 -13.38 -16.71
C ALA A 66 -1.83 -12.36 -16.21
N GLN A 67 -0.80 -12.10 -17.03
CA GLN A 67 0.25 -11.12 -16.72
C GLN A 67 -0.30 -9.72 -16.42
N ASP A 68 -1.39 -9.34 -17.09
CA ASP A 68 -2.04 -8.04 -16.98
C ASP A 68 -3.23 -8.04 -16.01
N THR A 69 -3.42 -9.12 -15.23
CA THR A 69 -4.42 -9.15 -14.17
C THR A 69 -4.08 -8.10 -13.11
N VAL A 70 -5.09 -7.30 -12.75
CA VAL A 70 -5.00 -6.26 -11.74
C VAL A 70 -5.47 -6.80 -10.40
N PHE A 71 -4.72 -6.55 -9.35
CA PHE A 71 -5.03 -6.98 -7.99
C PHE A 71 -5.23 -5.77 -7.09
N LEU A 72 -6.21 -5.85 -6.18
CA LEU A 72 -6.28 -4.99 -5.01
C LEU A 72 -5.28 -5.50 -3.96
N ILE A 73 -4.27 -4.68 -3.64
CA ILE A 73 -3.08 -5.14 -2.91
C ILE A 73 -3.09 -4.84 -1.40
N ALA A 74 -4.24 -4.42 -0.87
CA ALA A 74 -4.42 -4.13 0.55
C ALA A 74 -3.25 -3.26 1.09
N SER A 75 -2.66 -3.65 2.22
CA SER A 75 -1.67 -2.83 2.93
C SER A 75 -0.36 -2.55 2.19
N ILE A 76 -0.10 -3.23 1.06
CA ILE A 76 1.00 -2.86 0.14
C ILE A 76 0.78 -1.44 -0.46
N THR A 77 -0.42 -0.88 -0.30
CA THR A 77 -0.71 0.55 -0.57
C THR A 77 0.09 1.52 0.32
N LYS A 78 0.35 1.18 1.59
CA LYS A 78 0.89 2.15 2.57
C LYS A 78 2.25 2.72 2.16
N PRO A 79 3.23 1.93 1.68
CA PRO A 79 4.52 2.46 1.24
C PRO A 79 4.44 3.60 0.21
N ILE A 80 3.54 3.52 -0.78
CA ILE A 80 3.45 4.60 -1.79
C ILE A 80 2.76 5.85 -1.23
N VAL A 81 1.82 5.69 -0.29
CA VAL A 81 1.23 6.84 0.43
C VAL A 81 2.28 7.50 1.34
N CYS A 82 3.08 6.72 2.04
CA CYS A 82 4.22 7.24 2.80
C CYS A 82 5.25 7.93 1.90
N ALA A 83 5.49 7.40 0.69
CA ALA A 83 6.35 8.04 -0.32
C ALA A 83 5.83 9.41 -0.74
N ALA A 84 4.51 9.58 -0.89
CA ALA A 84 3.91 10.88 -1.18
C ALA A 84 4.15 11.89 -0.05
N VAL A 85 4.03 11.47 1.22
CA VAL A 85 4.39 12.32 2.37
C VAL A 85 5.86 12.73 2.30
N MET A 86 6.76 11.76 2.09
CA MET A 86 8.19 12.00 2.05
C MET A 86 8.63 12.85 0.87
N LYS A 87 7.91 12.80 -0.25
CA LYS A 87 8.09 13.70 -1.38
C LYS A 87 7.85 15.16 -0.98
N LEU A 88 6.79 15.44 -0.22
CA LEU A 88 6.53 16.80 0.26
C LEU A 88 7.54 17.26 1.32
N ILE A 89 8.11 16.33 2.06
CA ILE A 89 9.23 16.62 2.98
C ILE A 89 10.49 16.97 2.19
N GLU A 90 10.81 16.21 1.14
CA GLU A 90 11.91 16.51 0.22
C GLU A 90 11.74 17.89 -0.45
N ASP A 91 10.51 18.24 -0.85
CA ASP A 91 10.17 19.53 -1.46
C ASP A 91 10.12 20.69 -0.43
N GLY A 92 10.40 20.42 0.85
CA GLY A 92 10.41 21.41 1.93
C GLY A 92 9.02 21.96 2.32
N ARG A 93 7.95 21.26 1.93
CA ARG A 93 6.55 21.64 2.22
C ARG A 93 6.02 21.03 3.53
N LEU A 94 6.66 19.95 3.97
CA LEU A 94 6.43 19.27 5.25
C LEU A 94 7.78 19.01 5.94
N CYS A 95 7.74 18.70 7.23
CA CYS A 95 8.86 18.20 8.01
C CYS A 95 8.43 17.00 8.85
N LEU A 96 9.33 16.03 9.03
CA LEU A 96 9.09 14.85 9.86
C LEU A 96 8.65 15.20 11.29
N ASN A 97 9.15 16.31 11.83
CA ASN A 97 8.87 16.76 13.18
C ASN A 97 7.65 17.68 13.28
N ASP A 98 6.98 18.00 12.18
CA ASP A 98 5.74 18.77 12.25
C ASP A 98 4.68 17.97 12.98
N LYS A 99 3.88 18.66 13.78
CA LYS A 99 2.75 18.03 14.46
C LYS A 99 1.63 17.85 13.46
N ALA A 100 1.00 16.67 13.47
CA ALA A 100 -0.18 16.42 12.66
C ALA A 100 -1.30 17.44 12.93
N ALA A 101 -1.41 17.91 14.19
CA ALA A 101 -2.36 18.92 14.62
C ALA A 101 -2.15 20.30 13.98
N ASP A 102 -0.95 20.63 13.48
CA ASP A 102 -0.68 21.91 12.82
C ASP A 102 -1.39 21.98 11.45
N TYR A 103 -1.59 20.83 10.81
CA TYR A 103 -2.32 20.68 9.54
C TYR A 103 -3.78 20.28 9.73
N LEU A 104 -4.06 19.50 10.79
CA LEU A 104 -5.39 19.02 11.15
C LEU A 104 -5.71 19.41 12.59
N PRO A 105 -6.13 20.66 12.88
CA PRO A 105 -6.37 21.10 14.25
C PRO A 105 -7.35 20.21 15.03
N ALA A 106 -8.36 19.67 14.35
CA ALA A 106 -9.32 18.74 14.95
C ALA A 106 -8.68 17.43 15.46
N PHE A 107 -7.51 17.04 14.94
CA PHE A 107 -6.76 15.87 15.41
C PHE A 107 -6.05 16.11 16.75
N GLY A 108 -5.70 17.36 17.07
CA GLY A 108 -4.98 17.76 18.29
C GLY A 108 -5.85 17.72 19.55
N ASN A 109 -6.33 16.54 19.92
CA ASN A 109 -7.09 16.28 21.14
C ASN A 109 -6.70 14.91 21.71
N ARG A 110 -7.13 14.60 22.95
CA ARG A 110 -6.93 13.27 23.58
C ARG A 110 -5.46 12.82 23.53
N GLN A 111 -4.55 13.71 23.91
CA GLN A 111 -3.09 13.47 23.98
C GLN A 111 -2.40 13.37 22.60
N LYS A 112 -3.09 13.73 21.52
CA LYS A 112 -2.56 13.67 20.15
C LYS A 112 -1.89 14.97 19.69
N GLU A 113 -1.86 16.01 20.52
CA GLU A 113 -1.31 17.35 20.20
C GLU A 113 0.19 17.33 19.89
N ARG A 114 0.89 16.28 20.34
CA ARG A 114 2.34 16.10 20.16
C ARG A 114 2.70 15.10 19.07
N ILE A 115 1.72 14.41 18.49
CA ILE A 115 1.99 13.39 17.46
C ILE A 115 2.52 14.10 16.21
N THR A 116 3.70 13.68 15.78
CA THR A 116 4.36 14.20 14.57
C THR A 116 4.15 13.29 13.37
N LEU A 117 4.48 13.78 12.17
CA LEU A 117 4.44 12.97 10.96
C LEU A 117 5.36 11.75 11.06
N HIS A 118 6.54 11.91 11.67
CA HIS A 118 7.45 10.79 11.94
C HIS A 118 6.76 9.66 12.71
N HIS A 119 6.05 9.97 13.80
CA HIS A 119 5.35 8.95 14.59
C HIS A 119 4.25 8.23 13.82
N LEU A 120 3.58 8.93 12.89
CA LEU A 120 2.57 8.32 12.02
C LEU A 120 3.23 7.36 11.02
N LEU A 121 4.32 7.80 10.37
CA LEU A 121 5.08 7.03 9.39
C LEU A 121 5.72 5.76 9.97
N THR A 122 6.08 5.77 11.26
CA THR A 122 6.78 4.67 11.92
C THR A 122 5.90 3.82 12.83
N HIS A 123 4.58 4.00 12.80
CA HIS A 123 3.66 3.22 13.63
C HIS A 123 3.90 3.36 15.15
N THR A 124 4.34 4.54 15.62
CA THR A 124 4.64 4.80 17.04
C THR A 124 3.74 5.87 17.67
N SER A 125 2.64 6.21 17.00
CA SER A 125 1.74 7.30 17.41
C SER A 125 0.82 6.97 18.58
N GLY A 126 0.60 5.68 18.88
CA GLY A 126 -0.42 5.23 19.82
C GLY A 126 -1.82 5.06 19.22
N LEU A 127 -2.07 5.47 17.96
CA LEU A 127 -3.37 5.24 17.33
C LEU A 127 -3.65 3.75 17.13
N PRO A 128 -4.93 3.31 17.21
CA PRO A 128 -5.31 1.95 16.87
C PRO A 128 -5.17 1.70 15.36
N ASP A 129 -5.23 0.42 14.96
CA ASP A 129 -5.18 0.08 13.53
C ASP A 129 -6.33 0.70 12.74
N MET A 130 -7.56 0.46 13.18
CA MET A 130 -8.75 0.93 12.52
C MET A 130 -9.80 1.43 13.52
N LEU A 131 -10.82 2.11 13.01
CA LEU A 131 -11.99 2.51 13.78
C LEU A 131 -12.74 1.29 14.35
N PRO A 132 -13.20 1.32 15.61
CA PRO A 132 -14.03 0.25 16.18
C PRO A 132 -15.31 -0.02 15.38
N ASP A 133 -15.90 1.02 14.76
CA ASP A 133 -17.11 0.95 13.93
C ASP A 133 -16.81 0.86 12.43
N ASN A 134 -15.57 0.52 12.02
CA ASN A 134 -15.15 0.46 10.61
C ASN A 134 -16.12 -0.33 9.71
N GLN A 135 -16.60 -1.50 10.16
CA GLN A 135 -17.56 -2.31 9.41
C GLN A 135 -18.90 -1.59 9.22
N ALA A 136 -19.45 -1.00 10.29
CA ALA A 136 -20.71 -0.27 10.22
C ALA A 136 -20.62 0.96 9.31
N LEU A 137 -19.49 1.66 9.30
CA LEU A 137 -19.26 2.80 8.41
C LEU A 137 -19.19 2.39 6.94
N ARG A 138 -18.52 1.27 6.64
CA ARG A 138 -18.47 0.73 5.27
C ARG A 138 -19.85 0.26 4.83
N GLN A 139 -20.58 -0.45 5.68
CA GLN A 139 -21.95 -0.88 5.42
C GLN A 139 -22.89 0.32 5.15
N ALA A 140 -22.68 1.43 5.84
CA ALA A 140 -23.43 2.67 5.62
C ALA A 140 -22.85 3.56 4.50
N HIS A 141 -21.93 3.02 3.68
CA HIS A 141 -21.24 3.66 2.57
C HIS A 141 -20.67 5.05 2.91
N GLN A 142 -20.18 5.21 4.15
CA GLN A 142 -19.69 6.50 4.61
C GLN A 142 -18.43 6.92 3.82
N PRO A 143 -18.30 8.20 3.45
CA PRO A 143 -17.14 8.67 2.72
C PRO A 143 -15.89 8.68 3.61
N LEU A 144 -14.72 8.64 2.98
CA LEU A 144 -13.43 8.67 3.69
C LEU A 144 -13.29 9.86 4.66
N SER A 145 -13.91 10.99 4.36
CA SER A 145 -13.93 12.17 5.25
C SER A 145 -14.55 11.88 6.62
N VAL A 146 -15.59 11.06 6.69
CA VAL A 146 -16.23 10.64 7.94
C VAL A 146 -15.32 9.69 8.74
N PHE A 147 -14.56 8.83 8.04
CA PHE A 147 -13.54 8.00 8.69
C PHE A 147 -12.46 8.87 9.34
N VAL A 148 -11.93 9.86 8.59
CA VAL A 148 -10.91 10.79 9.11
C VAL A 148 -11.46 11.60 10.29
N GLU A 149 -12.69 12.09 10.22
CA GLU A 149 -13.34 12.81 11.33
C GLU A 149 -13.42 11.94 12.59
N LYS A 150 -13.86 10.69 12.46
CA LYS A 150 -13.92 9.76 13.58
C LYS A 150 -12.53 9.38 14.10
N MET A 151 -11.55 9.23 13.22
CA MET A 151 -10.15 8.96 13.60
C MET A 151 -9.54 10.10 14.41
N ASN A 152 -9.88 11.35 14.10
CA ASN A 152 -9.48 12.51 14.91
C ASN A 152 -10.00 12.41 16.35
N ALA A 153 -11.12 11.72 16.56
CA ALA A 153 -11.76 11.56 17.85
C ALA A 153 -11.33 10.29 18.62
N LEU A 154 -10.35 9.52 18.12
CA LEU A 154 -9.86 8.34 18.82
C LEU A 154 -8.96 8.70 20.00
N ASP A 155 -9.01 7.87 21.05
CA ASP A 155 -8.00 7.84 22.09
C ASP A 155 -6.77 7.06 21.61
N VAL A 156 -5.60 7.41 22.15
CA VAL A 156 -4.37 6.62 21.95
C VAL A 156 -4.36 5.40 22.86
N LEU A 157 -3.84 4.28 22.37
CA LEU A 157 -3.72 3.01 23.09
C LEU A 157 -2.51 2.98 24.04
N PHE A 158 -1.50 3.80 23.77
CA PHE A 158 -0.27 3.90 24.55
C PHE A 158 0.36 5.28 24.34
N GLU A 159 1.32 5.62 25.21
CA GLU A 159 2.03 6.89 25.13
C GLU A 159 2.88 6.99 23.87
N LEU A 160 2.83 8.14 23.21
CA LEU A 160 3.57 8.45 21.99
C LEU A 160 5.06 8.03 22.07
N GLY A 161 5.51 7.25 21.08
CA GLY A 161 6.92 6.86 20.95
C GLY A 161 7.38 5.79 21.92
N THR A 162 6.49 5.16 22.71
CA THR A 162 6.85 4.13 23.70
C THR A 162 6.66 2.69 23.22
N LYS A 163 5.95 2.47 22.10
CA LYS A 163 5.73 1.16 21.47
C LYS A 163 5.58 1.29 19.96
N ILE A 164 5.79 0.19 19.24
CA ILE A 164 5.42 0.07 17.83
C ILE A 164 4.10 -0.70 17.73
N SER A 165 3.10 -0.11 17.09
CA SER A 165 1.84 -0.79 16.80
C SER A 165 1.33 -0.40 15.43
N TYR A 166 1.22 -1.41 14.57
CA TYR A 166 0.74 -1.24 13.20
C TYR A 166 -0.58 -0.48 13.17
N GLN A 167 -0.64 0.53 12.30
CA GLN A 167 -1.78 1.45 12.24
C GLN A 167 -2.17 1.91 10.84
N SER A 168 -3.42 1.66 10.46
CA SER A 168 -4.04 2.20 9.25
C SER A 168 -4.62 3.61 9.49
N CYS A 169 -5.06 3.92 10.71
CA CYS A 169 -5.51 5.27 11.10
C CYS A 169 -4.43 6.32 10.85
N GLY A 170 -3.17 6.07 11.22
CA GLY A 170 -2.09 7.02 10.98
C GLY A 170 -1.82 7.29 9.51
N ILE A 171 -1.96 6.27 8.65
CA ILE A 171 -1.84 6.44 7.19
C ILE A 171 -3.00 7.28 6.64
N ALA A 172 -4.21 7.12 7.18
CA ALA A 172 -5.35 7.96 6.83
C ALA A 172 -5.11 9.44 7.20
N ILE A 173 -4.58 9.70 8.40
CA ILE A 173 -4.23 11.04 8.87
C ILE A 173 -3.13 11.65 7.99
N LEU A 174 -2.07 10.90 7.68
CA LEU A 174 -1.02 11.34 6.74
C LEU A 174 -1.59 11.71 5.37
N SER A 175 -2.51 10.88 4.85
CA SER A 175 -3.19 11.16 3.59
C SER A 175 -3.96 12.48 3.64
N ALA A 176 -4.77 12.69 4.68
CA ALA A 176 -5.56 13.91 4.83
C ALA A 176 -4.69 15.18 4.98
N ILE A 177 -3.49 15.05 5.55
CA ILE A 177 -2.51 16.14 5.61
C ILE A 177 -1.96 16.46 4.22
N VAL A 178 -1.52 15.43 3.48
CA VAL A 178 -0.97 15.58 2.13
C VAL A 178 -2.02 16.16 1.17
N GLU A 179 -3.26 15.69 1.22
CA GLU A 179 -4.38 16.25 0.44
C GLU A 179 -4.63 17.73 0.76
N ARG A 180 -4.58 18.12 2.04
CA ARG A 180 -4.73 19.52 2.46
C ARG A 180 -3.58 20.40 1.96
N VAL A 181 -2.35 19.89 1.95
CA VAL A 181 -1.16 20.63 1.51
C VAL A 181 -1.11 20.76 -0.01
N GLU A 182 -1.50 19.73 -0.76
CA GLU A 182 -1.57 19.75 -2.24
C GLU A 182 -2.81 20.45 -2.79
N GLY A 183 -3.92 20.39 -2.06
CA GLY A 183 -5.21 20.89 -2.55
C GLY A 183 -5.90 19.96 -3.56
N CYS A 184 -5.47 18.70 -3.67
CA CYS A 184 -6.11 17.68 -4.48
C CYS A 184 -6.18 16.33 -3.74
N SER A 185 -6.87 15.35 -4.31
CA SER A 185 -7.13 14.06 -3.65
C SER A 185 -5.91 13.13 -3.71
N MET A 186 -5.78 12.21 -2.76
CA MET A 186 -4.69 11.25 -2.72
C MET A 186 -4.56 10.40 -4.00
N PRO A 187 -5.66 9.94 -4.65
CA PRO A 187 -5.58 9.31 -5.96
C PRO A 187 -4.89 10.18 -7.02
N GLU A 188 -5.18 11.49 -7.04
CA GLU A 188 -4.55 12.43 -7.98
C GLU A 188 -3.08 12.67 -7.66
N ILE A 189 -2.73 12.75 -6.38
CA ILE A 189 -1.36 12.90 -5.90
C ILE A 189 -0.52 11.69 -6.29
N LEU A 190 -1.00 10.47 -6.03
CA LEU A 190 -0.29 9.25 -6.41
C LEU A 190 -0.16 9.11 -7.93
N ARG A 191 -1.22 9.49 -8.68
CA ARG A 191 -1.18 9.50 -10.15
C ARG A 191 -0.11 10.43 -10.68
N THR A 192 -0.12 11.69 -10.26
CA THR A 192 0.74 12.74 -10.79
C THR A 192 2.19 12.61 -10.32
N HIS A 193 2.42 12.18 -9.08
CA HIS A 193 3.78 12.08 -8.53
C HIS A 193 4.46 10.75 -8.79
N PHE A 194 3.71 9.65 -8.97
CA PHE A 194 4.27 8.31 -9.08
C PHE A 194 3.77 7.56 -10.31
N PHE A 195 2.47 7.33 -10.47
CA PHE A 195 1.99 6.42 -11.51
C PHE A 195 2.30 6.91 -12.93
N ASP A 196 1.98 8.16 -13.27
CA ASP A 196 2.26 8.68 -14.61
C ASP A 196 3.77 8.81 -14.90
N PRO A 197 4.60 9.40 -14.01
CA PRO A 197 6.04 9.49 -14.24
C PRO A 197 6.73 8.12 -14.38
N LEU A 198 6.28 7.13 -13.61
CA LEU A 198 6.81 5.76 -13.66
C LEU A 198 6.17 4.90 -14.76
N ARG A 199 5.12 5.40 -15.41
CA ARG A 199 4.30 4.69 -16.41
C ARG A 199 3.63 3.44 -15.84
N MET A 200 3.16 3.51 -14.60
CA MET A 200 2.36 2.47 -13.96
C MET A 200 0.89 2.61 -14.41
N THR A 201 0.62 2.30 -15.69
CA THR A 201 -0.67 2.61 -16.33
C THR A 201 -1.81 1.72 -15.85
N ASP A 202 -1.51 0.62 -15.17
CA ASP A 202 -2.49 -0.29 -14.60
C ASP A 202 -2.59 -0.16 -13.08
N SER A 203 -2.15 0.99 -12.56
CA SER A 203 -2.19 1.32 -11.14
C SER A 203 -3.10 2.51 -10.83
N SER A 204 -3.79 2.42 -9.70
CA SER A 204 -4.57 3.51 -9.12
C SER A 204 -4.81 3.30 -7.63
N LEU A 205 -5.11 4.37 -6.92
CA LEU A 205 -5.74 4.30 -5.60
C LEU A 205 -7.25 4.41 -5.79
N GLY A 206 -7.98 3.33 -5.51
CA GLY A 206 -9.39 3.22 -5.85
C GLY A 206 -9.64 2.97 -7.34
N LYS A 207 -10.86 3.29 -7.79
CA LYS A 207 -11.47 2.80 -9.03
C LYS A 207 -10.57 2.96 -10.26
N LEU A 208 -10.45 1.87 -11.02
CA LEU A 208 -9.66 1.78 -12.25
C LEU A 208 -10.55 1.37 -13.44
N ASP A 209 -11.41 2.27 -13.90
CA ASP A 209 -12.44 1.95 -14.92
C ASP A 209 -11.87 1.29 -16.18
N ARG A 210 -10.70 1.73 -16.63
CA ARG A 210 -10.02 1.20 -17.83
C ARG A 210 -9.56 -0.26 -17.70
N CYS A 211 -9.54 -0.81 -16.48
CA CYS A 211 -9.08 -2.17 -16.19
C CYS A 211 -10.19 -3.05 -15.61
N ALA A 212 -11.45 -2.63 -15.60
CA ALA A 212 -12.53 -3.35 -14.92
C ALA A 212 -12.59 -4.84 -15.29
N GLY A 213 -12.44 -5.18 -16.58
CA GLY A 213 -12.42 -6.57 -17.06
C GLY A 213 -11.11 -7.35 -16.79
N ARG A 214 -10.17 -6.78 -16.04
CA ARG A 214 -8.88 -7.40 -15.68
C ARG A 214 -8.67 -7.52 -14.16
N ILE A 215 -9.57 -6.97 -13.35
CA ILE A 215 -9.47 -7.03 -11.90
C ILE A 215 -9.74 -8.47 -11.44
N SER A 216 -8.85 -9.02 -10.62
CA SER A 216 -9.10 -10.28 -9.91
C SER A 216 -10.10 -10.03 -8.80
N GLU A 217 -11.10 -10.90 -8.70
CA GLU A 217 -11.97 -10.95 -7.54
C GLU A 217 -11.18 -11.40 -6.30
N ILE A 218 -11.59 -10.91 -5.14
CA ILE A 218 -11.04 -11.25 -3.84
C ILE A 218 -11.90 -12.36 -3.24
N MET A 219 -11.25 -13.49 -2.96
CA MET A 219 -11.79 -14.58 -2.17
C MET A 219 -11.05 -14.65 -0.83
N ILE A 220 -11.77 -14.40 0.26
CA ILE A 220 -11.23 -14.53 1.62
C ILE A 220 -11.68 -15.87 2.20
N PRO A 221 -10.77 -16.81 2.50
CA PRO A 221 -11.15 -18.13 3.00
C PRO A 221 -11.85 -18.07 4.36
N GLY A 222 -12.79 -19.00 4.59
CA GLY A 222 -13.29 -19.34 5.92
C GLY A 222 -14.12 -18.26 6.63
N GLY A 223 -14.78 -17.35 5.91
CA GLY A 223 -15.60 -16.29 6.51
C GLY A 223 -14.81 -15.24 7.29
N SER A 224 -13.49 -15.20 7.09
CA SER A 224 -12.60 -14.21 7.71
C SER A 224 -12.72 -12.82 7.12
N ASP A 225 -13.61 -12.65 6.14
CA ASP A 225 -14.03 -11.35 5.62
C ASP A 225 -14.97 -10.61 6.59
N GLY A 226 -15.44 -11.27 7.66
CA GLY A 226 -16.39 -10.70 8.60
C GLY A 226 -17.84 -10.85 8.14
N GLY A 227 -18.13 -11.81 7.25
CA GLY A 227 -19.47 -12.09 6.73
C GLY A 227 -19.96 -11.04 5.74
N THR A 228 -19.04 -10.50 4.94
CA THR A 228 -19.29 -9.41 4.00
C THR A 228 -19.54 -9.89 2.58
N ALA A 229 -19.15 -11.12 2.25
CA ALA A 229 -19.21 -11.68 0.91
C ALA A 229 -20.63 -11.58 0.33
N GLY A 230 -20.73 -10.97 -0.85
CA GLY A 230 -21.99 -10.75 -1.54
C GLY A 230 -22.79 -9.53 -1.04
N THR A 231 -22.26 -8.74 -0.11
CA THR A 231 -22.85 -7.44 0.25
C THR A 231 -22.41 -6.35 -0.73
N ASP A 232 -23.15 -5.25 -0.76
CA ASP A 232 -22.85 -4.08 -1.61
C ASP A 232 -21.65 -3.23 -1.13
N TRP A 233 -20.95 -3.69 -0.09
CA TRP A 233 -19.77 -3.04 0.48
C TRP A 233 -18.60 -4.00 0.71
N ASP A 234 -18.68 -5.23 0.17
CA ASP A 234 -17.63 -6.22 0.24
C ASP A 234 -16.38 -5.82 -0.57
N TRP A 235 -15.34 -6.64 -0.53
CA TRP A 235 -14.07 -6.34 -1.20
C TRP A 235 -14.14 -6.23 -2.72
N ASN A 236 -15.17 -6.83 -3.34
CA ASN A 236 -15.42 -6.82 -4.79
C ASN A 236 -16.46 -5.76 -5.20
N SER A 237 -17.12 -5.13 -4.22
CA SER A 237 -18.18 -4.14 -4.45
C SER A 237 -17.66 -2.86 -5.13
N GLU A 238 -18.56 -2.19 -5.87
CA GLU A 238 -18.28 -0.87 -6.42
C GLU A 238 -17.92 0.15 -5.33
N PHE A 239 -18.56 0.07 -4.16
CA PHE A 239 -18.25 0.90 -3.02
C PHE A 239 -16.78 0.74 -2.61
N TRP A 240 -16.33 -0.49 -2.36
CA TRP A 240 -14.96 -0.74 -1.90
C TRP A 240 -13.91 -0.36 -2.95
N HIS A 241 -14.16 -0.71 -4.21
CA HIS A 241 -13.29 -0.33 -5.32
C HIS A 241 -13.22 1.19 -5.48
N GLY A 242 -14.31 1.92 -5.24
CA GLY A 242 -14.35 3.39 -5.27
C GLY A 242 -13.82 4.08 -4.01
N PHE A 243 -13.71 3.36 -2.89
CA PHE A 243 -13.42 3.95 -1.57
C PHE A 243 -12.01 4.57 -1.46
N ALA A 244 -11.08 4.14 -2.32
CA ALA A 244 -9.73 4.73 -2.45
C ALA A 244 -8.98 4.81 -1.10
N ALA A 245 -9.15 3.81 -0.22
CA ALA A 245 -8.57 3.82 1.12
C ALA A 245 -7.03 3.96 1.08
N PRO A 246 -6.43 5.04 1.63
CA PRO A 246 -4.98 5.25 1.53
C PRO A 246 -4.16 4.20 2.30
N TRP A 247 -4.79 3.43 3.18
CA TRP A 247 -4.15 2.33 3.90
C TRP A 247 -4.30 0.97 3.22
N GLY A 248 -5.05 0.85 2.12
CA GLY A 248 -5.43 -0.45 1.59
C GLY A 248 -6.10 -0.55 0.22
N GLY A 249 -6.28 0.56 -0.50
CA GLY A 249 -7.16 0.65 -1.67
C GLY A 249 -6.46 0.68 -3.01
N MET A 250 -5.16 0.40 -3.09
CA MET A 250 -4.43 0.42 -4.36
C MET A 250 -4.72 -0.82 -5.19
N PHE A 251 -4.94 -0.59 -6.49
CA PHE A 251 -4.97 -1.59 -7.53
C PHE A 251 -3.68 -1.49 -8.34
N THR A 252 -3.12 -2.62 -8.75
CA THR A 252 -1.90 -2.68 -9.58
C THR A 252 -1.72 -4.04 -10.24
N THR A 253 -0.75 -4.15 -11.15
CA THR A 253 -0.26 -5.42 -11.71
C THR A 253 1.08 -5.81 -11.09
N ALA A 254 1.53 -7.04 -11.30
CA ALA A 254 2.87 -7.46 -10.87
C ALA A 254 3.99 -6.60 -11.50
N GLU A 255 3.80 -6.17 -12.76
CA GLU A 255 4.78 -5.36 -13.49
C GLU A 255 4.88 -3.93 -12.98
N ASP A 256 3.73 -3.28 -12.74
CA ASP A 256 3.70 -1.96 -12.15
C ASP A 256 4.28 -1.96 -10.73
N LEU A 257 3.94 -2.96 -9.92
CA LEU A 257 4.49 -3.11 -8.58
C LEU A 257 6.01 -3.37 -8.61
N THR A 258 6.49 -4.18 -9.56
CA THR A 258 7.92 -4.40 -9.80
C THR A 258 8.62 -3.09 -10.17
N THR A 259 7.99 -2.26 -11.00
CA THR A 259 8.49 -0.92 -11.34
C THR A 259 8.64 -0.04 -10.10
N LEU A 260 7.63 -0.03 -9.21
CA LEU A 260 7.70 0.72 -7.95
C LEU A 260 8.83 0.21 -7.05
N CYS A 261 8.97 -1.11 -6.90
CA CYS A 261 10.06 -1.72 -6.13
C CYS A 261 11.44 -1.35 -6.70
N GLN A 262 11.60 -1.39 -8.03
CA GLN A 262 12.85 -1.01 -8.68
C GLN A 262 13.17 0.48 -8.51
N MET A 263 12.15 1.35 -8.48
CA MET A 263 12.35 2.78 -8.19
C MET A 263 12.99 2.98 -6.81
N PHE A 264 12.54 2.25 -5.79
CA PHE A 264 13.16 2.27 -4.47
C PHE A 264 14.58 1.67 -4.48
N LEU A 265 14.77 0.50 -5.09
CA LEU A 265 16.10 -0.15 -5.18
C LEU A 265 17.14 0.71 -5.91
N ASN A 266 16.71 1.58 -6.82
CA ASN A 266 17.55 2.50 -7.58
C ASN A 266 17.59 3.91 -6.97
N GLY A 267 17.29 4.06 -5.68
CA GLY A 267 17.43 5.32 -4.94
C GLY A 267 16.51 6.43 -5.45
N GLY A 268 15.26 6.10 -5.80
CA GLY A 268 14.23 7.07 -6.18
C GLY A 268 14.08 7.30 -7.68
N ARG A 269 14.79 6.52 -8.50
CA ARG A 269 14.84 6.67 -9.97
C ARG A 269 14.41 5.39 -10.67
N TRP A 270 13.67 5.53 -11.76
CA TRP A 270 13.42 4.44 -12.69
C TRP A 270 13.58 4.92 -14.13
N ASN A 271 14.38 4.20 -14.93
CA ASN A 271 14.86 4.68 -16.22
C ASN A 271 15.50 6.09 -16.07
N ASN A 272 15.02 7.06 -16.86
CA ASN A 272 15.50 8.44 -16.85
C ASN A 272 14.66 9.36 -15.95
N VAL A 273 13.70 8.82 -15.19
CA VAL A 273 12.78 9.61 -14.35
C VAL A 273 13.11 9.42 -12.88
N ARG A 274 13.34 10.53 -12.17
CA ARG A 274 13.48 10.57 -10.71
C ARG A 274 12.19 11.09 -10.10
N VAL A 275 11.57 10.32 -9.22
CA VAL A 275 10.36 10.72 -8.47
C VAL A 275 10.65 11.07 -7.02
N LEU A 276 11.73 10.51 -6.46
CA LEU A 276 12.27 10.79 -5.12
C LEU A 276 13.80 10.96 -5.19
N GLY A 277 14.34 11.75 -4.27
CA GLY A 277 15.77 11.87 -4.01
C GLY A 277 16.34 10.59 -3.40
N GLU A 278 17.62 10.32 -3.68
CA GLU A 278 18.33 9.16 -3.13
C GLU A 278 18.42 9.22 -1.60
N ALA A 279 18.69 10.40 -1.05
CA ALA A 279 18.70 10.62 0.40
C ALA A 279 17.31 10.39 1.03
N THR A 280 16.23 10.77 0.33
CA THR A 280 14.85 10.53 0.76
C THR A 280 14.58 9.03 0.84
N VAL A 281 14.90 8.28 -0.22
CA VAL A 281 14.74 6.82 -0.23
C VAL A 281 15.59 6.16 0.84
N ALA A 282 16.86 6.52 0.98
CA ALA A 282 17.74 5.99 2.01
C ALA A 282 17.22 6.27 3.43
N THR A 283 16.56 7.41 3.64
CA THR A 283 15.89 7.72 4.90
C THR A 283 14.68 6.82 5.10
N MET A 284 13.81 6.69 4.09
CA MET A 284 12.60 5.85 4.16
C MET A 284 12.90 4.38 4.48
N THR A 285 14.03 3.86 4.01
CA THR A 285 14.39 2.44 4.14
C THR A 285 15.39 2.15 5.25
N ARG A 286 15.76 3.16 6.05
CA ARG A 286 16.57 2.99 7.27
C ARG A 286 15.66 2.64 8.44
N ASP A 287 16.19 1.91 9.41
CA ASP A 287 15.55 1.82 10.71
C ASP A 287 15.40 3.22 11.35
N GLN A 288 14.15 3.66 11.50
CA GLN A 288 13.79 4.93 12.14
C GLN A 288 13.54 4.80 13.64
N THR A 289 13.57 3.58 14.17
CA THR A 289 13.23 3.27 15.57
C THR A 289 14.46 3.35 16.48
N CYS A 290 15.66 3.05 15.97
CA CYS A 290 16.92 3.14 16.73
C CYS A 290 17.14 4.50 17.41
N GLU A 291 16.79 5.60 16.72
CA GLU A 291 16.97 6.98 17.19
C GLU A 291 15.82 7.48 18.07
N MET A 292 14.77 6.68 18.30
CA MET A 292 13.65 7.08 19.16
C MET A 292 14.03 6.95 20.64
N PRO A 293 14.06 8.06 21.41
CA PRO A 293 14.58 8.05 22.77
C PRO A 293 13.64 7.35 23.76
N ASN A 294 12.33 7.38 23.51
CA ASN A 294 11.31 6.84 24.42
C ASN A 294 10.91 5.41 24.08
N LEU A 295 11.42 4.86 22.97
CA LEU A 295 11.09 3.51 22.53
C LEU A 295 12.04 2.52 23.21
N PRO A 296 11.55 1.53 23.97
CA PRO A 296 12.41 0.54 24.62
C PRO A 296 13.23 -0.28 23.60
N ASP A 297 14.43 -0.72 23.99
CA ASP A 297 15.32 -1.51 23.11
C ASP A 297 14.72 -2.85 22.63
N GLY A 298 13.70 -3.35 23.33
CA GLY A 298 12.94 -4.54 22.91
C GLY A 298 11.93 -4.28 21.79
N GLU A 299 11.53 -3.02 21.59
CA GLU A 299 10.58 -2.59 20.57
C GLU A 299 11.28 -2.07 19.30
N LYS A 300 12.55 -1.66 19.40
CA LYS A 300 13.33 -1.19 18.26
C LYS A 300 13.60 -2.32 17.26
N LEU A 301 13.52 -2.00 15.97
CA LEU A 301 13.94 -2.88 14.89
C LEU A 301 15.43 -3.17 15.05
N ARG A 302 15.82 -4.43 14.86
CA ARG A 302 17.21 -4.89 14.93
C ARG A 302 17.71 -5.30 13.56
#